data_AF-A0A8J3W5R8-F1
#
_entry.id   AF-A0A8J3W5R8-F1
#
_cell.length_a   1.000
_cell.length_b   1.000
_cell.length_c   1.000
_cell.angle_alpha   90.00
_cell.angle_beta   90.00
_cell.angle_gamma   90.00
#
_symmetry.space_group_name_H-M   'P 1'
#
loop_
_entity.id
_entity.type
_entity.pdbx_description
1 polymer ?
#
loop_
_entity_poly.entity_id
_entity_poly.type
_entity_poly.pdbx_seq_one_letter_code
_entity_poly.pdbx_strand_id
1 'polypeptide(L)' 'MRIGSYAKAIVSAAAAGVTALAAATDDGVIVHGEWVTMALAVIGALGITYAVPNAARSDIDRPY' A
#
# COMPACT_ATOMS: atom_id res chain seq x y z
N MET A 1 -18.86 -10.48 7.76
CA MET A 1 -17.46 -10.94 7.68
C MET A 1 -16.56 -9.83 8.20
N ARG A 2 -15.86 -10.01 9.32
CA ARG A 2 -14.95 -8.99 9.86
C ARG A 2 -13.60 -9.15 9.15
N ILE A 3 -13.38 -8.43 8.06
CA ILE A 3 -12.04 -8.34 7.48
C ILE A 3 -11.14 -7.74 8.56
N GLY A 4 -10.02 -8.39 8.88
CA GLY A 4 -9.10 -7.88 9.90
C GLY A 4 -8.59 -6.49 9.49
N SER A 5 -8.42 -5.57 10.45
CA SER A 5 -7.95 -4.19 10.22
C SER A 5 -6.74 -4.12 9.28
N TYR A 6 -5.85 -5.12 9.36
CA TYR A 6 -4.63 -5.23 8.56
C TYR A 6 -4.80 -5.98 7.23
N ALA A 7 -5.86 -6.77 7.05
CA ALA A 7 -6.05 -7.57 5.84
C ALA A 7 -6.14 -6.67 4.60
N LYS A 8 -6.81 -5.52 4.72
CA LYS A 8 -6.93 -4.55 3.63
C LYS A 8 -5.58 -3.92 3.25
N ALA A 9 -4.72 -3.68 4.24
CA ALA A 9 -3.38 -3.13 4.03
C ALA A 9 -2.42 -4.15 3.43
N ILE A 10 -2.49 -5.42 3.85
CA ILE A 10 -1.65 -6.48 3.29
C ILE A 10 -2.02 -6.75 1.83
N VAL A 11 -3.32 -6.82 1.53
CA VAL A 11 -3.80 -7.07 0.16
C VAL A 11 -3.45 -5.90 -0.77
N SER A 12 -3.57 -4.65 -0.30
CA SER A 12 -3.20 -3.49 -1.11
C SER A 12 -1.70 -3.39 -1.36
N ALA A 13 -0.88 -3.70 -0.35
CA ALA A 13 0.58 -3.74 -0.48
C ALA A 13 1.01 -4.82 -1.49
N ALA A 14 0.42 -6.01 -1.40
CA ALA A 14 0.68 -7.10 -2.34
C ALA A 14 0.27 -6.71 -3.77
N ALA A 15 -0.92 -6.14 -3.95
CA ALA A 15 -1.37 -5.68 -5.25
C ALA A 15 -0.45 -4.59 -5.83
N ALA A 16 -0.07 -3.59 -5.03
CA ALA A 16 0.83 -2.53 -5.46
C ALA A 16 2.22 -3.07 -5.82
N GLY A 17 2.75 -4.02 -5.04
CA GLY A 17 4.03 -4.67 -5.32
C GLY A 17 4.01 -5.46 -6.63
N VAL A 18 2.95 -6.22 -6.88
CA VAL A 18 2.79 -6.98 -8.14
C VAL A 18 2.67 -6.03 -9.34
N THR A 19 1.89 -4.96 -9.24
CA THR A 19 1.76 -3.98 -10.32
C THR A 19 3.09 -3.27 -10.62
N ALA A 20 3.84 -2.92 -9.59
CA ALA A 20 5.13 -2.25 -9.76
C ALA A 20 6.20 -3.21 -10.30
N LEU A 21 6.17 -4.48 -9.91
CA LEU A 21 7.01 -5.53 -10.48
C LEU A 21 6.71 -5.73 -11.97
N ALA A 22 5.43 -5.82 -12.35
CA ALA A 22 5.00 -5.95 -13.73
C ALA A 22 5.53 -4.80 -14.60
N ALA A 23 5.48 -3.56 -14.08
CA ALA A 23 6.00 -2.38 -14.77
C ALA A 23 7.53 -2.43 -14.98
N ALA A 24 8.32 -2.89 -14.00
CA ALA A 24 9.77 -2.97 -14.15
C ALA A 24 10.24 -4.16 -15.00
N THR A 25 9.41 -5.19 -15.16
CA THR A 25 9.72 -6.32 -16.04
C THR A 25 9.45 -6.03 -17.52
N ASP A 26 8.76 -4.93 -17.85
CA ASP A 26 8.34 -4.62 -19.22
C ASP A 26 9.55 -4.44 -20.16
N ASP A 27 10.63 -3.85 -19.66
CA ASP A 27 11.85 -3.56 -20.44
C ASP A 27 12.94 -4.64 -20.23
N GLY A 28 12.64 -5.71 -19.48
CA GLY A 28 13.53 -6.86 -19.26
C GLY A 28 14.75 -6.62 -18.35
N VAL A 29 14.94 -5.40 -17.83
CA VAL A 29 16.06 -5.03 -16.94
C VAL A 29 15.53 -4.18 -15.79
N ILE A 30 15.63 -4.70 -14.56
CA ILE A 30 15.29 -3.91 -13.37
C ILE A 30 16.46 -3.00 -13.01
N VAL A 31 16.31 -1.69 -13.23
CA VAL A 31 17.31 -0.66 -12.88
C VAL A 31 17.14 -0.20 -11.43
N HIS A 32 18.20 0.35 -10.83
CA HIS A 32 18.19 0.78 -9.42
C HIS A 32 17.07 1.78 -9.08
N GLY A 33 16.66 2.63 -10.03
CA GLY A 33 15.56 3.57 -9.84
C GLY A 33 14.20 2.89 -9.68
N GLU A 34 13.99 1.73 -10.32
CA GLU A 34 12.71 1.02 -10.29
C GLU A 34 12.47 0.32 -8.96
N TRP A 35 13.53 -0.14 -8.29
CA TRP A 35 13.43 -0.63 -6.91
C TRP A 35 12.92 0.44 -5.94
N VAL A 36 13.36 1.69 -6.12
CA VAL A 36 12.89 2.82 -5.31
C VAL A 36 11.43 3.11 -5.63
N THR A 37 11.05 3.12 -6.90
CA THR A 37 9.66 3.32 -7.32
C THR A 37 8.73 2.22 -6.79
N MET A 38 9.14 0.95 -6.84
CA MET A 38 8.41 -0.16 -6.26
C MET A 38 8.23 0.00 -4.74
N ALA A 39 9.31 0.32 -4.03
CA ALA A 39 9.26 0.52 -2.58
C ALA A 39 8.32 1.67 -2.22
N LEU A 40 8.38 2.78 -2.94
CA LEU A 40 7.48 3.93 -2.76
C LEU A 40 6.03 3.58 -3.09
N ALA A 41 5.77 2.77 -4.12
CA ALA A 41 4.43 2.31 -4.47
C ALA A 41 3.83 1.45 -3.35
N VAL A 42 4.61 0.52 -2.79
CA VAL A 42 4.17 -0.34 -1.68
C VAL A 42 3.92 0.49 -0.42
N ILE A 43 4.83 1.39 -0.06
CA ILE A 43 4.70 2.26 1.12
C ILE A 43 3.50 3.22 0.94
N GLY A 44 3.31 3.78 -0.25
CA GLY A 44 2.16 4.62 -0.58
C GLY A 44 0.84 3.87 -0.45
N ALA A 45 0.77 2.65 -0.98
CA ALA A 45 -0.42 1.80 -0.85
C ALA A 45 -0.73 1.46 0.62
N LEU A 46 0.29 1.10 1.40
CA LEU A 46 0.16 0.87 2.84
C LEU A 46 -0.30 2.14 3.58
N GLY A 47 0.29 3.28 3.28
CA GLY A 47 -0.11 4.57 3.86
C GLY A 47 -1.58 4.89 3.58
N ILE A 48 -2.03 4.77 2.33
CA ILE A 48 -3.42 5.05 1.95
C ILE A 48 -4.38 4.06 2.62
N THR A 49 -4.04 2.77 2.66
CA THR A 49 -4.99 1.74 3.12
C THR A 49 -4.96 1.49 4.62
N TYR A 50 -3.88 1.81 5.31
CA TYR A 50 -3.77 1.69 6.77
C TYR A 50 -3.95 3.03 7.49
N ALA A 51 -3.30 4.11 7.03
CA ALA A 51 -3.34 5.39 7.74
C ALA A 51 -4.69 6.11 7.57
N VAL A 52 -5.29 6.10 6.37
CA VAL A 52 -6.56 6.81 6.12
C VAL A 52 -7.71 6.26 6.97
N PRO A 53 -7.97 4.94 7.04
CA PRO A 53 -9.07 4.43 7.85
C PRO A 53 -8.81 4.57 9.35
N ASN A 54 -7.55 4.47 9.78
CA ASN A 54 -7.19 4.62 11.19
C ASN A 54 -7.39 6.06 11.68
N ALA A 55 -7.07 7.06 10.84
CA ALA A 55 -7.34 8.47 11.12
C ALA A 55 -8.86 8.76 11.20
N ALA A 56 -9.63 8.23 10.25
CA ALA A 56 -11.10 8.39 10.28
C ALA A 56 -11.73 7.80 11.54
N ARG A 57 -11.19 6.69 12.07
CA ARG A 57 -11.68 6.09 13.31
C ARG A 57 -11.37 6.95 14.55
N SER A 58 -10.19 7.57 14.61
CA SER A 58 -9.83 8.45 15.73
C SER A 58 -10.68 9.71 15.80
N ASP A 59 -11.19 10.22 14.69
CA ASP A 59 -12.10 11.38 14.69
C ASP A 59 -13.51 11.02 15.16
N ILE A 60 -13.96 9.79 14.89
CA ILE A 60 -15.28 9.28 15.34
C ILE A 60 -15.28 9.02 16.86
N ASP A 61 -14.14 8.59 17.42
CA ASP A 61 -14.02 8.23 18.85
C ASP A 61 -13.71 9.43 19.78
N ARG A 62 -13.55 10.65 19.27
CA ARG A 62 -13.33 11.84 20.12
C ARG A 62 -14.64 12.31 20.76
N PRO A 63 -14.79 12.26 22.10
CA PRO A 63 -15.92 12.89 22.77
C PRO A 63 -15.75 14.42 22.71
N TYR A 64 -16.81 15.11 22.28
CA TYR A 64 -16.93 16.56 22.30
C TYR A 64 -17.05 17.10 23.72
#